data_AF-A0A8C1QRD8-F1
#
_entry.id   AF-A0A8C1QRD8-F1
#
_cell.length_a   1.000
_cell.length_b   1.000
_cell.length_c   1.000
_cell.angle_alpha   90.00
_cell.angle_beta   90.00
_cell.angle_gamma   90.00
#
_symmetry.space_group_name_H-M   'P 1'
#
loop_
_entity.id
_entity.type
_entity.pdbx_description
1 polymer ?
#
loop_
_entity_poly.entity_id
_entity_poly.type
_entity_poly.pdbx_seq_one_letter_code
_entity_poly.pdbx_strand_id
1 'polypeptide(L)'
;VTATEFGRITFIFETNCSADCELYFMIDVNRKSTNVVESWVGSKLRQAYTHIMTKNASVSYTWAFQRTNKASDVRQYVNDIAKIYSIMVTNAMDGSASGCHACAMMSQRDGSSCVPCPAGHFINKDTNQCQECPPNTFLSGHHIYGQEACQPCGPGSQSNKEHSVCFNDCSFSHMEQNRTLTYDLSALSSVGSIMNGPSFTSKGTKYYHQFNISLCGAEGRKVAMCTDNVTDLSSKDLQNESADLNNFVETFVCQSTIIPADGRGFRTALSSQSISLADTFLGERMVFIISDLFPESSWKDPDINFFYRSPQPTASCLNGRSTVVTLRCNPEKSARGELTVPSKCPAGTCNGCEFHFLWESSSACPLCTETDYHSIEGACKGGVQDTLYVWNEPKFCTKGVPLPNKTSAHCEVVSLWVKAGIGGGAFMAVLLVCLTCYFWKKNKRLEYKYSRLVMSANKDCELPAADSCALAEGEGEENEDDVVYSNTPSLLGKLKAIASKTDGDNSESVQLKSSQSERWVWG
;
A
#
# COMPACT_ATOMS: atom_id res chain seq x y z
N VAL A 1 32.74 -65.76 31.20
CA VAL A 1 32.22 -64.89 32.28
C VAL A 1 30.91 -64.32 31.80
N THR A 2 29.79 -64.83 32.30
CA THR A 2 28.45 -64.29 32.00
C THR A 2 28.40 -62.89 32.58
N ALA A 3 28.38 -61.86 31.74
CA ALA A 3 28.22 -60.49 32.19
C ALA A 3 26.92 -60.38 32.98
N THR A 4 26.99 -59.89 34.22
CA THR A 4 25.84 -59.65 35.08
C THR A 4 24.92 -58.62 34.44
N GLU A 5 23.67 -59.01 34.16
CA GLU A 5 22.62 -58.13 33.63
C GLU A 5 21.99 -57.32 34.77
N PHE A 6 22.13 -55.99 34.69
CA PHE A 6 21.51 -55.06 35.64
C PHE A 6 20.17 -54.51 35.14
N GLY A 7 19.85 -54.67 33.85
CA GLY A 7 18.60 -54.25 33.25
C GLY A 7 18.67 -54.32 31.73
N ARG A 8 17.56 -54.06 31.05
CA ARG A 8 17.52 -53.97 29.59
C ARG A 8 16.55 -52.93 29.11
N ILE A 9 16.85 -52.37 27.95
CA ILE A 9 15.96 -51.50 27.20
C ILE A 9 15.59 -52.20 25.90
N THR A 10 14.31 -52.26 25.60
CA THR A 10 13.76 -52.77 24.34
C THR A 10 12.89 -51.69 23.72
N PHE A 11 13.09 -51.40 22.44
CA PHE A 11 12.21 -50.50 21.71
C PHE A 11 11.85 -51.05 20.34
N ILE A 12 10.63 -50.73 19.90
CA ILE A 12 10.09 -51.13 18.60
C ILE A 12 10.04 -49.91 17.72
N PHE A 13 10.65 -49.97 16.53
CA PHE A 13 10.73 -48.83 15.63
C PHE A 13 10.55 -49.24 14.16
N GLU A 14 10.16 -48.27 13.34
CA GLU A 14 10.25 -48.31 11.88
C GLU A 14 10.92 -47.02 11.39
N THR A 15 11.64 -47.10 10.27
CA THR A 15 12.14 -45.92 9.55
C THR A 15 11.62 -45.98 8.13
N ASN A 16 11.05 -44.87 7.65
CA ASN A 16 10.66 -44.71 6.26
C ASN A 16 11.43 -43.52 5.70
N CYS A 17 12.26 -43.79 4.70
CA CYS A 17 13.20 -42.85 4.16
C CYS A 17 13.22 -42.88 2.64
N SER A 18 13.28 -41.69 2.06
CA SER A 18 13.45 -41.45 0.63
C SER A 18 14.91 -41.15 0.26
N ALA A 19 15.76 -40.84 1.25
CA ALA A 19 17.19 -40.60 1.08
C ALA A 19 18.05 -41.43 2.06
N ASP A 20 19.28 -40.98 2.33
CA ASP A 20 20.28 -41.60 3.21
C ASP A 20 20.09 -41.23 4.69
N CYS A 21 18.85 -41.40 5.17
CA CYS A 21 18.53 -41.20 6.56
C CYS A 21 19.29 -42.18 7.47
N GLU A 22 19.52 -41.79 8.72
CA GLU A 22 20.10 -42.66 9.73
C GLU A 22 19.46 -42.42 11.11
N LEU A 23 19.04 -43.51 11.76
CA LEU A 23 18.60 -43.50 13.15
C LEU A 23 19.74 -43.96 14.05
N TYR A 24 20.12 -43.15 15.03
CA TYR A 24 21.11 -43.48 16.05
C TYR A 24 20.43 -43.80 17.38
N PHE A 25 20.90 -44.85 18.04
CA PHE A 25 20.61 -45.12 19.44
C PHE A 25 21.86 -44.92 20.28
N MET A 26 21.77 -43.98 21.21
CA MET A 26 22.88 -43.53 22.04
C MET A 26 22.57 -43.72 23.52
N ILE A 27 23.63 -43.96 24.29
CA ILE A 27 23.56 -44.02 25.75
C ILE A 27 24.58 -43.08 26.38
N ASP A 28 24.18 -42.41 27.44
CA ASP A 28 25.08 -41.68 28.34
C ASP A 28 25.00 -42.30 29.73
N VAL A 29 26.14 -42.77 30.24
CA VAL A 29 26.25 -43.42 31.55
C VAL A 29 26.88 -42.43 32.52
N ASN A 30 26.16 -42.10 33.59
CA ASN A 30 26.55 -41.14 34.62
C ASN A 30 26.82 -39.70 34.13
N ARG A 31 26.22 -39.28 33.01
CA ARG A 31 26.37 -37.91 32.45
C ARG A 31 27.81 -37.56 32.07
N LYS A 32 28.60 -38.53 31.63
CA LYS A 32 30.05 -38.36 31.35
C LYS A 32 30.39 -38.46 29.86
N SER A 33 29.71 -39.32 29.11
CA SER A 33 29.94 -39.45 27.68
C SER A 33 28.77 -40.14 26.97
N THR A 34 28.28 -39.48 25.91
CA THR A 34 27.30 -40.04 24.98
C THR A 34 28.02 -40.95 24.00
N ASN A 35 27.69 -42.24 24.00
CA ASN A 35 28.23 -43.22 23.05
C ASN A 35 27.10 -43.74 22.15
N VAL A 36 27.38 -43.83 20.86
CA VAL A 36 26.50 -44.52 19.90
C VAL A 36 26.61 -46.01 20.17
N VAL A 37 25.48 -46.64 20.49
CA VAL A 37 25.38 -48.09 20.69
C VAL A 37 25.15 -48.77 19.36
N GLU A 38 24.21 -48.26 18.57
CA GLU A 38 23.80 -48.85 17.31
C GLU A 38 23.24 -47.76 16.37
N SER A 39 23.33 -47.98 15.06
CA SER A 39 22.70 -47.11 14.06
C SER A 39 22.02 -47.90 12.94
N TRP A 40 20.97 -47.31 12.36
CA TRP A 40 20.20 -47.91 11.27
C TRP A 40 20.08 -46.95 10.10
N VAL A 41 20.70 -47.33 8.98
CA VAL A 41 20.69 -46.55 7.73
C VAL A 41 19.51 -46.95 6.84
N GLY A 42 18.82 -45.96 6.29
CA GLY A 42 17.72 -46.10 5.34
C GLY A 42 16.41 -46.62 5.94
N SER A 43 15.49 -47.02 5.06
CA SER A 43 14.18 -47.56 5.45
C SER A 43 14.31 -48.94 6.11
N LYS A 44 13.77 -49.08 7.33
CA LYS A 44 13.68 -50.32 8.08
C LYS A 44 12.23 -50.62 8.39
N LEU A 45 11.81 -51.84 8.06
CA LEU A 45 10.53 -52.37 8.48
C LEU A 45 10.47 -52.44 10.01
N ARG A 46 9.24 -52.47 10.53
CA ARG A 46 8.97 -52.52 11.97
C ARG A 46 9.74 -53.66 12.64
N GLN A 47 10.67 -53.33 13.52
CA GLN A 47 11.53 -54.28 14.22
C GLN A 47 11.74 -53.87 15.68
N ALA A 48 12.14 -54.84 16.51
CA ALA A 48 12.47 -54.62 17.91
C ALA A 48 13.98 -54.71 18.11
N TYR A 49 14.56 -53.74 18.82
CA TYR A 49 15.96 -53.77 19.24
C TYR A 49 16.03 -53.80 20.77
N THR A 50 16.96 -54.61 21.30
CA THR A 50 17.15 -54.77 22.75
C THR A 50 18.61 -54.60 23.12
N HIS A 51 18.88 -53.74 24.08
CA HIS A 51 20.22 -53.50 24.62
C HIS A 51 20.26 -53.82 26.12
N ILE A 52 21.33 -54.50 26.54
CA ILE A 52 21.51 -55.02 27.90
C ILE A 52 22.49 -54.14 28.68
N MET A 53 22.07 -53.72 29.87
CA MET A 53 22.91 -52.96 30.81
C MET A 53 23.75 -53.91 31.65
N THR A 54 25.07 -53.76 31.56
CA THR A 54 26.06 -54.54 32.32
C THR A 54 26.63 -53.79 33.52
N LYS A 55 26.20 -52.54 33.74
CA LYS A 55 26.64 -51.69 34.85
C LYS A 55 25.43 -51.15 35.61
N ASN A 56 25.52 -51.14 36.94
CA ASN A 56 24.59 -50.42 37.80
C ASN A 56 24.94 -48.92 37.81
N ALA A 57 24.24 -48.11 37.02
CA ALA A 57 24.50 -46.69 36.85
C ALA A 57 23.24 -45.95 36.41
N SER A 58 23.24 -44.61 36.56
CA SER A 58 22.23 -43.77 35.93
C SER A 58 22.53 -43.68 34.42
N VAL A 59 21.55 -44.00 33.59
CA VAL A 59 21.70 -44.05 32.13
C VAL A 59 20.66 -43.16 31.48
N SER A 60 21.09 -42.33 30.52
CA SER A 60 20.21 -41.61 29.61
C SER A 60 20.22 -42.29 28.25
N TYR A 61 19.03 -42.64 27.74
CA TYR A 61 18.85 -43.21 26.42
C TYR A 61 18.42 -42.10 25.46
N THR A 62 19.06 -42.01 24.29
CA THR A 62 18.77 -40.98 23.30
C THR A 62 18.64 -41.60 21.93
N TRP A 63 17.53 -41.30 21.25
CA TRP A 63 17.35 -41.61 19.84
C TRP A 63 17.55 -40.32 19.04
N ALA A 64 18.39 -40.36 18.02
CA ALA A 64 18.57 -39.24 17.10
C ALA A 64 18.30 -39.71 15.68
N PHE A 65 17.33 -39.09 15.01
CA PHE A 65 17.03 -39.38 13.61
C PHE A 65 17.55 -38.26 12.72
N GLN A 66 18.50 -38.61 11.87
CA GLN A 66 19.06 -37.74 10.87
C GLN A 66 18.45 -38.07 9.51
N ARG A 67 17.81 -37.09 8.86
CA ARG A 67 17.13 -37.31 7.56
C ARG A 67 18.10 -37.45 6.39
N THR A 68 19.28 -36.86 6.51
CA THR A 68 20.32 -36.84 5.47
C THR A 68 21.66 -36.51 6.13
N ASN A 69 22.74 -37.14 5.66
CA ASN A 69 24.10 -36.76 6.06
C ASN A 69 24.59 -35.47 5.37
N LYS A 70 23.86 -35.02 4.33
CA LYS A 70 24.14 -33.79 3.59
C LYS A 70 23.47 -32.62 4.29
N ALA A 71 24.28 -31.65 4.72
CA ALA A 71 23.78 -30.37 5.23
C ALA A 71 23.03 -29.63 4.11
N SER A 72 21.77 -29.27 4.37
CA SER A 72 20.91 -28.52 3.45
C SER A 72 20.07 -27.55 4.27
N ASP A 73 20.01 -26.29 3.84
CA ASP A 73 19.24 -25.22 4.50
C ASP A 73 17.75 -25.26 4.11
N VAL A 74 17.38 -26.11 3.15
CA VAL A 74 15.99 -26.38 2.78
C VAL A 74 15.54 -27.64 3.53
N ARG A 75 14.33 -27.60 4.12
CA ARG A 75 13.71 -28.76 4.78
C ARG A 75 13.34 -29.82 3.73
N GLN A 76 14.33 -30.53 3.20
CA GLN A 76 14.18 -31.64 2.27
C GLN A 76 13.85 -32.92 3.04
N TYR A 77 13.25 -33.90 2.34
CA TYR A 77 12.89 -35.19 2.92
C TYR A 77 11.99 -35.08 4.16
N VAL A 78 11.03 -34.14 4.15
CA VAL A 78 10.08 -33.94 5.28
C VAL A 78 9.28 -35.20 5.58
N ASN A 79 9.04 -36.01 4.54
CA ASN A 79 8.36 -37.29 4.61
C ASN A 79 9.22 -38.41 5.22
N ASP A 80 10.52 -38.18 5.41
CA ASP A 80 11.41 -39.12 6.09
C ASP A 80 11.15 -39.05 7.59
N ILE A 81 10.77 -40.21 8.12
CA ILE A 81 10.28 -40.34 9.48
C ILE A 81 10.85 -41.60 10.15
N ALA A 82 11.22 -41.46 11.41
CA ALA A 82 11.42 -42.57 12.34
C ALA A 82 10.26 -42.57 13.33
N LYS A 83 9.59 -43.72 13.46
CA LYS A 83 8.52 -43.91 14.43
C LYS A 83 8.97 -44.95 15.45
N ILE A 84 8.93 -44.57 16.73
CA ILE A 84 9.16 -45.47 17.85
C ILE A 84 7.81 -45.77 18.47
N TYR A 85 7.38 -47.03 18.41
CA TYR A 85 6.06 -47.46 18.86
C TYR A 85 6.01 -47.74 20.36
N SER A 86 7.12 -48.23 20.92
CA SER A 86 7.18 -48.65 22.30
C SER A 86 8.62 -48.58 22.77
N ILE A 87 8.80 -48.15 24.01
CA ILE A 87 10.05 -48.19 24.75
C ILE A 87 9.74 -48.88 26.07
N MET A 88 10.44 -49.97 26.35
CA MET A 88 10.30 -50.76 27.56
C MET A 88 11.67 -50.87 28.23
N VAL A 89 11.76 -50.36 29.45
CA VAL A 89 12.97 -50.44 30.28
C VAL A 89 12.66 -51.29 31.50
N THR A 90 13.46 -52.31 31.75
CA THR A 90 13.29 -53.22 32.90
C THR A 90 14.31 -52.92 33.99
N ASN A 91 13.95 -53.21 35.24
CA ASN A 91 14.82 -53.07 36.42
C ASN A 91 15.33 -51.63 36.63
N ALA A 92 14.53 -50.63 36.26
CA ALA A 92 14.76 -49.23 36.59
C ALA A 92 14.23 -48.93 38.01
N MET A 93 15.03 -48.24 38.84
CA MET A 93 14.58 -47.81 40.17
C MET A 93 13.61 -46.63 40.09
N ASP A 94 13.86 -45.69 39.18
CA ASP A 94 13.01 -44.53 38.88
C ASP A 94 13.14 -44.20 37.39
N GLY A 95 12.08 -43.64 36.80
CA GLY A 95 12.06 -43.22 35.39
C GLY A 95 11.19 -41.98 35.19
N SER A 96 11.74 -40.97 34.54
CA SER A 96 10.99 -39.80 34.09
C SER A 96 11.38 -39.44 32.66
N ALA A 97 10.43 -38.94 31.88
CA ALA A 97 10.74 -38.21 30.66
C ALA A 97 11.18 -36.79 31.03
N SER A 98 12.16 -36.22 30.32
CA SER A 98 12.56 -34.82 30.48
C SER A 98 11.42 -33.84 30.13
N GLY A 99 10.45 -34.29 29.34
CA GLY A 99 9.19 -33.61 29.05
C GLY A 99 8.31 -34.48 28.16
N CYS A 100 7.00 -34.45 28.40
CA CYS A 100 6.00 -35.03 27.50
C CYS A 100 5.20 -33.88 26.90
N HIS A 101 5.13 -33.82 25.57
CA HIS A 101 4.26 -32.87 24.88
C HIS A 101 2.93 -33.53 24.57
N ALA A 102 1.83 -32.81 24.80
CA ALA A 102 0.49 -33.31 24.54
C ALA A 102 0.22 -33.32 23.03
N CYS A 103 0.01 -34.50 22.44
CA CYS A 103 -0.29 -34.66 21.02
C CYS A 103 -1.78 -34.47 20.72
N ALA A 104 -2.14 -34.30 19.44
CA ALA A 104 -3.55 -34.34 19.05
C ALA A 104 -4.11 -35.76 19.23
N MET A 105 -5.12 -35.92 20.09
CA MET A 105 -5.75 -37.21 20.33
C MET A 105 -6.88 -37.45 19.34
N MET A 106 -6.81 -38.58 18.61
CA MET A 106 -7.97 -39.09 17.88
C MET A 106 -8.52 -40.32 18.63
N SER A 107 -9.80 -40.25 18.99
CA SER A 107 -10.52 -41.39 19.58
C SER A 107 -10.80 -42.41 18.48
N GLN A 108 -10.02 -43.48 18.43
CA GLN A 108 -10.36 -44.68 17.67
C GLN A 108 -11.02 -45.72 18.59
N ARG A 109 -11.79 -46.64 18.01
CA ARG A 109 -12.58 -47.65 18.74
C ARG A 109 -11.73 -48.55 19.67
N ASP A 110 -10.41 -48.63 19.45
CA ASP A 110 -9.47 -49.48 20.20
C ASP A 110 -8.36 -48.70 20.96
N GLY A 111 -8.54 -47.40 21.19
CA GLY A 111 -7.62 -46.59 22.02
C GLY A 111 -7.34 -45.19 21.44
N SER A 112 -6.96 -44.27 22.33
CA SER A 112 -6.53 -42.92 21.94
C SER A 112 -5.10 -42.97 21.38
N SER A 113 -4.95 -42.69 20.08
CA SER A 113 -3.65 -42.60 19.42
C SER A 113 -3.31 -41.15 19.09
N CYS A 114 -2.03 -40.78 19.25
CA CYS A 114 -1.50 -39.50 18.83
C CYS A 114 -1.45 -39.43 17.31
N VAL A 115 -2.16 -38.49 16.70
CA VAL A 115 -2.13 -38.25 15.25
C VAL A 115 -1.47 -36.90 14.93
N PRO A 116 -0.72 -36.79 13.83
CA PRO A 116 -0.22 -35.50 13.37
C PRO A 116 -1.39 -34.63 12.89
N CYS A 117 -1.35 -33.33 13.20
CA CYS A 117 -2.32 -32.38 12.67
C CYS A 117 -2.15 -32.20 11.16
N PRO A 118 -3.25 -31.90 10.43
CA PRO A 118 -3.16 -31.52 9.02
C PRO A 118 -2.35 -30.22 8.86
N ALA A 119 -1.90 -29.95 7.63
CA ALA A 119 -1.18 -28.72 7.33
C ALA A 119 -1.98 -27.47 7.76
N GLY A 120 -1.29 -26.45 8.25
CA GLY A 120 -1.89 -25.20 8.71
C GLY A 120 -2.65 -25.27 10.04
N HIS A 121 -2.55 -26.39 10.78
CA HIS A 121 -3.18 -26.54 12.08
C HIS A 121 -2.17 -26.65 13.22
N PHE A 122 -2.48 -26.05 14.36
CA PHE A 122 -1.75 -26.16 15.61
C PHE A 122 -2.53 -27.00 16.63
N ILE A 123 -1.83 -27.53 17.62
CA ILE A 123 -2.42 -28.32 18.72
C ILE A 123 -2.79 -27.35 19.83
N ASN A 124 -4.09 -27.23 20.13
CA ASN A 124 -4.57 -26.42 21.23
C ASN A 124 -4.20 -27.06 22.58
N LYS A 125 -3.66 -26.26 23.51
CA LYS A 125 -3.14 -26.72 24.81
C LYS A 125 -4.21 -27.26 25.75
N ASP A 126 -5.43 -26.73 25.66
CA ASP A 126 -6.51 -27.05 26.59
C ASP A 126 -7.31 -28.24 26.11
N THR A 127 -7.51 -28.36 24.79
CA THR A 127 -8.36 -29.40 24.19
C THR A 127 -7.59 -30.56 23.59
N ASN A 128 -6.27 -30.43 23.37
CA ASN A 128 -5.44 -31.39 22.63
C ASN A 128 -6.04 -31.77 21.27
N GLN A 129 -6.70 -30.82 20.62
CA GLN A 129 -7.28 -30.95 19.28
C GLN A 129 -6.54 -30.03 18.30
N CYS A 130 -6.51 -30.45 17.03
CA CYS A 130 -5.98 -29.64 15.94
C CYS A 130 -6.96 -28.49 15.65
N GLN A 131 -6.47 -27.26 15.70
CA GLN A 131 -7.21 -26.06 15.33
C GLN A 131 -6.47 -25.36 14.20
N GLU A 132 -7.22 -24.79 13.26
CA GLU A 132 -6.68 -24.05 12.14
C GLU A 132 -6.02 -22.75 12.61
N CYS A 133 -4.87 -22.41 12.03
CA CYS A 133 -4.23 -21.14 12.30
C CYS A 133 -5.12 -19.96 11.83
N PRO A 134 -5.12 -18.82 12.55
CA PRO A 134 -5.81 -17.62 12.09
C PRO A 134 -5.33 -17.15 10.71
N PRO A 135 -6.15 -16.45 9.92
CA PRO A 135 -5.74 -15.88 8.64
C PRO A 135 -4.54 -14.93 8.80
N ASN A 136 -3.71 -14.82 7.76
CA ASN A 136 -2.47 -14.02 7.75
C ASN A 136 -1.42 -14.49 8.78
N THR A 137 -1.39 -15.79 9.08
CA THR A 137 -0.36 -16.40 9.92
C THR A 137 0.26 -17.62 9.24
N PHE A 138 1.49 -17.97 9.60
CA PHE A 138 2.19 -19.16 9.13
C PHE A 138 2.71 -19.98 10.30
N LEU A 139 2.78 -21.31 10.14
CA LEU A 139 3.28 -22.23 11.16
C LEU A 139 4.80 -22.25 11.18
N SER A 140 5.38 -21.93 12.34
CA SER A 140 6.81 -22.09 12.55
C SER A 140 7.16 -23.56 12.74
N GLY A 141 8.08 -24.10 11.93
CA GLY A 141 8.41 -25.52 11.91
C GLY A 141 8.98 -26.11 13.22
N HIS A 142 9.28 -25.25 14.20
CA HIS A 142 9.79 -25.62 15.53
C HIS A 142 8.70 -25.77 16.59
N HIS A 143 7.51 -25.19 16.39
CA HIS A 143 6.44 -25.18 17.39
C HIS A 143 5.10 -25.48 16.71
N ILE A 144 4.45 -26.58 17.10
CA ILE A 144 3.09 -26.95 16.66
C ILE A 144 2.07 -26.86 17.80
N TYR A 145 2.48 -26.37 18.97
CA TYR A 145 1.68 -26.35 20.20
C TYR A 145 1.29 -24.91 20.56
N GLY A 146 0.01 -24.72 20.87
CA GLY A 146 -0.54 -23.41 21.21
C GLY A 146 -0.67 -22.47 20.02
N GLN A 147 -1.42 -21.38 20.22
CA GLN A 147 -1.63 -20.37 19.19
C GLN A 147 -0.33 -19.63 18.82
N GLU A 148 0.67 -19.62 19.72
CA GLU A 148 2.00 -19.07 19.47
C GLU A 148 2.80 -19.78 18.37
N ALA A 149 2.35 -20.98 17.97
CA ALA A 149 2.88 -21.70 16.81
C ALA A 149 2.61 -20.95 15.49
N CYS A 150 1.48 -20.25 15.42
CA CYS A 150 1.04 -19.47 14.26
C CYS A 150 1.64 -18.06 14.36
N GLN A 151 2.73 -17.81 13.62
CA GLN A 151 3.37 -16.51 13.57
C GLN A 151 2.68 -15.60 12.56
N PRO A 152 2.45 -14.31 12.86
CA PRO A 152 1.82 -13.40 11.91
C PRO A 152 2.73 -13.17 10.70
N CYS A 153 2.12 -13.13 9.52
CA CYS A 153 2.77 -12.70 8.31
C CYS A 153 3.09 -11.19 8.38
N GLY A 154 4.09 -10.74 7.62
CA GLY A 154 4.50 -9.35 7.58
C GLY A 154 3.44 -8.40 7.01
N PRO A 155 3.65 -7.08 7.10
CA PRO A 155 2.76 -6.09 6.49
C PRO A 155 2.63 -6.33 4.98
N GLY A 156 1.41 -6.22 4.45
CA GLY A 156 1.12 -6.43 3.02
C GLY A 156 1.39 -7.85 2.51
N SER A 157 1.33 -8.83 3.40
CA SER A 157 1.50 -10.24 3.03
C SER A 157 0.35 -11.09 3.54
N GLN A 158 0.08 -12.16 2.81
CA GLN A 158 -1.00 -13.11 3.06
C GLN A 158 -0.41 -14.53 3.17
N SER A 159 -1.04 -15.36 3.99
CA SER A 159 -0.66 -16.77 4.13
C SER A 159 -1.32 -17.60 3.04
N ASN A 160 -0.62 -18.63 2.55
CA ASN A 160 -1.23 -19.63 1.68
C ASN A 160 -2.27 -20.47 2.44
N LYS A 161 -3.07 -21.26 1.71
CA LYS A 161 -4.14 -22.11 2.30
C LYS A 161 -3.62 -23.11 3.34
N GLU A 162 -2.35 -23.50 3.24
CA GLU A 162 -1.71 -24.44 4.16
C GLU A 162 -1.02 -23.74 5.35
N HIS A 163 -1.08 -22.41 5.44
CA HIS A 163 -0.38 -21.59 6.43
C HIS A 163 1.10 -21.98 6.59
N SER A 164 1.78 -22.32 5.49
CA SER A 164 3.18 -22.74 5.48
C SER A 164 4.12 -21.63 5.05
N VAL A 165 3.65 -20.69 4.23
CA VAL A 165 4.45 -19.58 3.66
C VAL A 165 3.62 -18.30 3.58
N CYS A 166 4.25 -17.17 3.85
CA CYS A 166 3.70 -15.84 3.59
C CYS A 166 4.16 -15.33 2.22
N PHE A 167 3.24 -14.74 1.46
CA PHE A 167 3.51 -14.21 0.12
C PHE A 167 2.69 -12.93 -0.12
N ASN A 168 3.01 -12.22 -1.20
CA ASN A 168 2.21 -11.10 -1.68
C ASN A 168 1.44 -11.53 -2.94
N ASP A 169 0.16 -11.15 -3.04
CA ASP A 169 -0.76 -11.52 -4.13
C ASP A 169 -0.71 -10.54 -5.32
N CYS A 170 0.37 -9.77 -5.43
CA CYS A 170 0.57 -8.68 -6.38
C CYS A 170 -0.39 -7.51 -6.22
N SER A 171 -1.09 -7.41 -5.09
CA SER A 171 -1.87 -6.24 -4.72
C SER A 171 -1.26 -5.57 -3.50
N PHE A 172 -1.18 -4.24 -3.53
CA PHE A 172 -0.73 -3.47 -2.38
C PHE A 172 -1.68 -2.30 -2.16
N SER A 173 -2.01 -2.04 -0.90
CA SER A 173 -2.83 -0.89 -0.52
C SER A 173 -2.23 -0.18 0.68
N HIS A 174 -2.10 1.13 0.58
CA HIS A 174 -1.57 1.97 1.66
C HIS A 174 -2.47 3.19 1.86
N MET A 175 -2.66 3.57 3.12
CA MET A 175 -3.44 4.75 3.47
C MET A 175 -2.50 5.92 3.75
N GLU A 176 -2.61 6.97 2.94
CA GLU A 176 -1.80 8.18 3.06
C GLU A 176 -2.73 9.39 3.14
N GLN A 177 -2.62 10.20 4.20
CA GLN A 177 -3.39 11.46 4.37
C GLN A 177 -4.91 11.32 4.11
N ASN A 178 -5.55 10.26 4.64
CA ASN A 178 -6.96 9.90 4.42
C ASN A 178 -7.34 9.47 3.00
N ARG A 179 -6.37 9.25 2.12
CA ARG A 179 -6.57 8.64 0.79
C ARG A 179 -5.99 7.23 0.78
N THR A 180 -6.76 6.27 0.31
CA THR A 180 -6.26 4.90 0.07
C THR A 180 -5.67 4.83 -1.33
N LEU A 181 -4.36 4.59 -1.40
CA LEU A 181 -3.65 4.31 -2.64
C LEU A 181 -3.61 2.80 -2.84
N THR A 182 -4.14 2.34 -3.98
CA THR A 182 -4.15 0.93 -4.36
C THR A 182 -3.23 0.74 -5.55
N TYR A 183 -2.44 -0.32 -5.54
CA TYR A 183 -1.43 -0.65 -6.54
C TYR A 183 -1.72 -2.04 -7.11
N ASP A 184 -1.66 -2.14 -8.44
CA ASP A 184 -1.79 -3.40 -9.18
C ASP A 184 -0.43 -3.81 -9.76
N LEU A 185 0.28 -4.69 -9.02
CA LEU A 185 1.59 -5.19 -9.37
C LEU A 185 1.53 -6.46 -10.26
N SER A 186 0.34 -6.86 -10.74
CA SER A 186 0.15 -8.11 -11.49
C SER A 186 1.08 -8.25 -12.70
N ALA A 187 1.43 -7.13 -13.33
CA ALA A 187 2.35 -7.10 -14.47
C ALA A 187 3.81 -7.46 -14.10
N LEU A 188 4.16 -7.40 -12.81
CA LEU A 188 5.46 -7.74 -12.23
C LEU A 188 5.49 -9.15 -11.60
N SER A 189 4.43 -9.93 -11.76
CA SER A 189 4.36 -11.32 -11.28
C SER A 189 5.36 -12.26 -11.96
N SER A 190 5.71 -11.99 -13.22
CA SER A 190 6.71 -12.75 -13.96
C SER A 190 8.12 -12.44 -13.46
N VAL A 191 9.00 -13.46 -13.46
CA VAL A 191 10.41 -13.31 -13.07
C VAL A 191 11.09 -12.20 -13.88
N GLY A 192 11.61 -11.19 -13.20
CA GLY A 192 12.48 -10.17 -13.76
C GLY A 192 13.93 -10.64 -13.71
N SER A 193 14.71 -10.34 -14.75
CA SER A 193 16.13 -10.69 -14.80
C SER A 193 16.98 -9.48 -15.15
N ILE A 194 18.09 -9.30 -14.44
CA ILE A 194 19.10 -8.28 -14.75
C ILE A 194 20.48 -8.93 -14.83
N MET A 195 21.26 -8.51 -15.83
CA MET A 195 22.69 -8.83 -15.93
C MET A 195 23.49 -7.56 -15.71
N ASN A 196 24.39 -7.57 -14.73
CA ASN A 196 25.21 -6.40 -14.39
C ASN A 196 26.28 -6.13 -15.46
N GLY A 197 26.99 -5.02 -15.31
CA GLY A 197 28.14 -4.70 -16.17
C GLY A 197 29.27 -5.74 -16.09
N PRO A 198 30.17 -5.78 -17.09
CA PRO A 198 31.26 -6.75 -17.12
C PRO A 198 32.23 -6.52 -15.96
N SER A 199 32.56 -7.59 -15.26
CA SER A 199 33.60 -7.64 -14.24
C SER A 199 34.72 -8.57 -14.67
N PHE A 200 35.90 -8.44 -14.05
CA PHE A 200 37.09 -9.21 -14.44
C PHE A 200 37.72 -9.86 -13.21
N THR A 201 38.10 -11.13 -13.35
CA THR A 201 38.89 -11.82 -12.32
C THR A 201 40.31 -11.25 -12.28
N SER A 202 41.11 -11.60 -11.27
CA SER A 202 42.53 -11.23 -11.21
C SER A 202 43.35 -11.76 -12.40
N LYS A 203 42.85 -12.77 -13.11
CA LYS A 203 43.43 -13.33 -14.34
C LYS A 203 42.92 -12.65 -15.62
N GLY A 204 42.06 -11.63 -15.50
CA GLY A 204 41.46 -10.93 -16.63
C GLY A 204 40.30 -11.67 -17.31
N THR A 205 39.78 -12.75 -16.70
CA THR A 205 38.61 -13.44 -17.24
C THR A 205 37.36 -12.59 -17.01
N LYS A 206 36.65 -12.25 -18.08
CA LYS A 206 35.41 -11.49 -18.05
C LYS A 206 34.29 -12.35 -17.47
N TYR A 207 33.46 -11.78 -16.59
CA TYR A 207 32.25 -12.41 -16.07
C TYR A 207 31.17 -11.37 -15.79
N TYR A 208 29.94 -11.87 -15.64
CA TYR A 208 28.75 -11.08 -15.35
C TYR A 208 28.00 -11.71 -14.18
N HIS A 209 27.33 -10.89 -13.37
CA HIS A 209 26.34 -11.40 -12.43
C HIS A 209 24.95 -11.27 -13.05
N GLN A 210 24.23 -12.38 -13.10
CA GLN A 210 22.83 -12.43 -13.50
C GLN A 210 21.98 -12.69 -12.26
N PHE A 211 21.00 -11.81 -12.04
CA PHE A 211 20.03 -11.94 -10.97
C PHE A 211 18.66 -12.24 -11.56
N ASN A 212 17.97 -13.21 -10.99
CA ASN A 212 16.56 -13.48 -11.29
C ASN A 212 15.75 -13.17 -10.03
N ILE A 213 14.68 -12.37 -10.19
CA ILE A 213 13.86 -11.82 -9.11
C ILE A 213 12.39 -12.13 -9.40
N SER A 214 11.72 -12.75 -8.44
CA SER A 214 10.27 -12.92 -8.41
C SER A 214 9.68 -12.18 -7.21
N LEU A 215 8.70 -11.30 -7.45
CA LEU A 215 8.13 -10.44 -6.42
C LEU A 215 6.88 -11.03 -5.74
N CYS A 216 5.93 -11.52 -6.53
CA CYS A 216 4.57 -11.79 -6.04
C CYS A 216 3.82 -12.79 -6.94
N GLY A 217 2.64 -13.23 -6.49
CA GLY A 217 1.65 -13.94 -7.32
C GLY A 217 1.79 -15.47 -7.43
N ALA A 218 2.90 -16.04 -6.99
CA ALA A 218 3.14 -17.50 -7.08
C ALA A 218 2.62 -18.30 -5.88
N GLU A 219 1.66 -17.80 -5.10
CA GLU A 219 1.17 -18.41 -3.84
C GLU A 219 2.30 -18.79 -2.86
N GLY A 220 3.38 -18.01 -2.85
CA GLY A 220 4.57 -18.26 -2.04
C GLY A 220 5.54 -19.31 -2.60
N ARG A 221 5.29 -19.83 -3.81
CA ARG A 221 6.27 -20.67 -4.52
C ARG A 221 7.45 -19.82 -4.98
N LYS A 222 8.63 -20.37 -4.78
CA LYS A 222 9.91 -19.82 -5.23
C LYS A 222 10.06 -20.09 -6.72
N VAL A 223 9.86 -19.08 -7.56
CA VAL A 223 9.85 -19.23 -9.03
C VAL A 223 11.08 -18.63 -9.72
N ALA A 224 11.92 -17.87 -9.00
CA ALA A 224 13.20 -17.44 -9.55
C ALA A 224 14.19 -18.61 -9.48
N MET A 225 14.67 -19.06 -10.64
CA MET A 225 15.59 -20.18 -10.76
C MET A 225 16.95 -19.71 -11.30
N CYS A 226 18.03 -20.11 -10.64
CA CYS A 226 19.41 -19.94 -11.13
C CYS A 226 20.04 -21.31 -11.30
N THR A 227 20.65 -21.56 -12.46
CA THR A 227 21.18 -22.88 -12.84
C THR A 227 22.69 -22.83 -13.04
N ASP A 228 23.41 -23.81 -12.51
CA ASP A 228 24.80 -24.08 -12.80
C ASP A 228 24.92 -24.99 -14.02
N ASN A 229 25.72 -24.59 -14.99
CA ASN A 229 25.98 -25.32 -16.24
C ASN A 229 27.45 -25.74 -16.36
N VAL A 230 28.11 -25.94 -15.21
CA VAL A 230 29.46 -26.49 -15.16
C VAL A 230 29.33 -28.00 -15.07
N THR A 231 29.52 -28.69 -16.20
CA THR A 231 29.68 -30.15 -16.18
C THR A 231 30.91 -30.49 -15.37
N ASP A 232 30.72 -31.09 -14.19
CA ASP A 232 31.81 -31.60 -13.39
C ASP A 232 32.46 -32.78 -14.15
N LEU A 233 33.61 -32.52 -14.78
CA LEU A 233 34.39 -33.53 -15.50
C LEU A 233 35.00 -34.59 -14.56
N SER A 234 34.73 -34.54 -13.25
CA SER A 234 35.27 -35.49 -12.27
C SER A 234 34.45 -36.78 -12.08
N SER A 235 33.28 -36.92 -12.71
CA SER A 235 32.42 -38.10 -12.56
C SER A 235 32.17 -38.87 -13.87
N LYS A 236 33.23 -39.11 -14.65
CA LYS A 236 33.28 -40.33 -15.47
C LYS A 236 33.82 -41.46 -14.60
N ASP A 237 32.97 -41.97 -13.73
CA ASP A 237 32.96 -43.37 -13.28
C ASP A 237 31.89 -43.48 -12.20
N LEU A 238 30.72 -43.98 -12.60
CA LEU A 238 29.86 -44.94 -11.91
C LEU A 238 28.46 -44.88 -12.54
N GLN A 239 28.18 -45.91 -13.32
CA GLN A 239 26.85 -46.26 -13.78
C GLN A 239 25.95 -46.49 -12.55
N ASN A 240 24.99 -45.60 -12.31
CA ASN A 240 23.60 -45.95 -12.01
C ASN A 240 22.77 -44.69 -11.73
N GLU A 241 21.55 -44.74 -12.22
CA GLU A 241 20.46 -43.76 -12.16
C GLU A 241 20.38 -42.91 -10.88
N SER A 242 20.56 -41.61 -11.01
CA SER A 242 19.64 -40.59 -10.47
C SER A 242 20.01 -39.21 -11.02
N ALA A 243 19.18 -38.69 -11.92
CA ALA A 243 19.34 -37.40 -12.57
C ALA A 243 18.86 -36.24 -11.67
N ASP A 244 19.34 -36.15 -10.43
CA ASP A 244 19.02 -35.05 -9.49
C ASP A 244 20.23 -34.70 -8.57
N LEU A 245 21.38 -34.41 -9.18
CA LEU A 245 22.30 -33.46 -8.55
C LEU A 245 21.74 -32.06 -8.86
N ASN A 246 21.19 -31.37 -7.85
CA ASN A 246 20.59 -30.04 -7.99
C ASN A 246 21.58 -29.01 -8.55
N ASN A 247 21.69 -28.95 -9.88
CA ASN A 247 22.41 -27.94 -10.62
C ASN A 247 21.62 -26.61 -10.66
N PHE A 248 20.67 -26.39 -9.76
CA PHE A 248 19.82 -25.21 -9.77
C PHE A 248 19.31 -24.85 -8.37
N VAL A 249 19.04 -23.56 -8.20
CA VAL A 249 18.59 -22.92 -6.95
C VAL A 249 17.28 -22.20 -7.24
N GLU A 250 16.21 -22.60 -6.55
CA GLU A 250 14.87 -21.98 -6.64
C GLU A 250 14.61 -21.11 -5.41
N THR A 251 14.44 -19.80 -5.61
CA THR A 251 14.28 -18.80 -4.54
C THR A 251 13.38 -17.64 -4.98
N PHE A 252 13.22 -16.60 -4.15
CA PHE A 252 12.60 -15.34 -4.59
C PHE A 252 13.60 -14.47 -5.37
N VAL A 253 14.86 -14.48 -4.93
CA VAL A 253 15.97 -13.81 -5.59
C VAL A 253 17.18 -14.73 -5.57
N CYS A 254 17.73 -14.99 -6.75
CA CYS A 254 18.94 -15.78 -6.91
C CYS A 254 19.97 -15.03 -7.76
N GLN A 255 21.23 -15.40 -7.59
CA GLN A 255 22.35 -14.89 -8.36
C GLN A 255 23.08 -16.05 -9.03
N SER A 256 23.52 -15.84 -10.27
CA SER A 256 24.43 -16.72 -10.99
C SER A 256 25.57 -15.90 -11.61
N THR A 257 26.75 -16.51 -11.72
CA THR A 257 27.92 -15.91 -12.38
C THR A 257 28.04 -16.47 -13.79
N ILE A 258 27.88 -15.60 -14.78
CA ILE A 258 27.93 -15.95 -16.20
C ILE A 258 29.29 -15.58 -16.78
N ILE A 259 30.01 -16.57 -17.30
CA ILE A 259 31.26 -16.40 -18.04
C ILE A 259 30.91 -16.53 -19.54
N PRO A 260 31.07 -15.46 -20.35
CA PRO A 260 30.75 -15.50 -21.77
C PRO A 260 31.66 -16.45 -22.54
N ALA A 261 31.17 -16.94 -23.68
CA ALA A 261 31.96 -17.74 -24.60
C ALA A 261 32.90 -16.84 -25.42
N ASP A 262 34.20 -16.88 -25.16
CA ASP A 262 35.20 -16.07 -25.87
C ASP A 262 35.79 -16.75 -27.12
N GLY A 263 35.18 -17.83 -27.61
CA GLY A 263 35.57 -18.55 -28.83
C GLY A 263 36.91 -19.29 -28.79
N ARG A 264 37.85 -18.90 -27.92
CA ARG A 264 39.15 -19.55 -27.70
C ARG A 264 39.16 -20.54 -26.52
N GLY A 265 38.11 -20.56 -25.70
CA GLY A 265 38.01 -21.39 -24.49
C GLY A 265 36.72 -22.19 -24.42
N PHE A 266 35.60 -21.53 -24.12
CA PHE A 266 34.29 -22.18 -23.99
C PHE A 266 33.45 -22.03 -25.27
N ARG A 267 32.75 -23.10 -25.68
CA ARG A 267 31.84 -23.09 -26.84
C ARG A 267 30.47 -22.46 -26.54
N THR A 268 30.08 -22.45 -25.27
CA THR A 268 28.82 -21.89 -24.76
C THR A 268 29.11 -21.07 -23.50
N ALA A 269 28.27 -20.08 -23.19
CA ALA A 269 28.40 -19.33 -21.95
C ALA A 269 28.23 -20.30 -20.76
N LEU A 270 29.10 -20.16 -19.76
CA LEU A 270 29.05 -20.96 -18.55
C LEU A 270 28.30 -20.19 -17.48
N SER A 271 27.38 -20.86 -16.79
CA SER A 271 26.76 -20.37 -15.56
C SER A 271 27.31 -21.18 -14.41
N SER A 272 27.75 -20.51 -13.35
CA SER A 272 28.31 -21.14 -12.15
C SER A 272 27.99 -20.31 -10.93
N GLN A 273 28.15 -20.90 -9.74
CA GLN A 273 27.97 -20.22 -8.45
C GLN A 273 26.54 -19.70 -8.28
N SER A 274 25.56 -20.57 -8.54
CA SER A 274 24.16 -20.28 -8.24
C SER A 274 23.96 -20.15 -6.73
N ILE A 275 23.48 -18.99 -6.29
CA ILE A 275 23.39 -18.61 -4.88
C ILE A 275 21.99 -18.10 -4.56
N SER A 276 21.44 -18.51 -3.41
CA SER A 276 20.21 -17.92 -2.84
C SER A 276 20.50 -16.58 -2.17
N LEU A 277 19.73 -15.56 -2.51
CA LEU A 277 19.77 -14.24 -1.87
C LEU A 277 18.48 -13.92 -1.09
N ALA A 278 17.39 -14.64 -1.35
CA ALA A 278 16.09 -14.42 -0.73
C ALA A 278 15.25 -15.70 -0.68
N ASP A 279 15.12 -16.29 0.51
CA ASP A 279 14.36 -17.53 0.73
C ASP A 279 12.99 -17.30 1.36
N THR A 280 12.87 -16.24 2.18
CA THR A 280 11.68 -15.93 2.94
C THR A 280 11.27 -14.49 2.67
N PHE A 281 9.99 -14.28 2.36
CA PHE A 281 9.40 -12.95 2.29
C PHE A 281 9.03 -12.46 3.69
N LEU A 282 9.51 -11.27 4.05
CA LEU A 282 9.25 -10.67 5.36
C LEU A 282 8.10 -9.68 5.35
N GLY A 283 7.69 -9.18 4.18
CA GLY A 283 6.63 -8.19 4.02
C GLY A 283 7.06 -6.99 3.17
N GLU A 284 6.11 -6.09 2.96
CA GLU A 284 6.27 -4.86 2.18
C GLU A 284 5.99 -3.63 3.04
N ARG A 285 6.73 -2.54 2.79
CA ARG A 285 6.46 -1.23 3.42
C ARG A 285 6.66 -0.11 2.42
N MET A 286 5.80 0.88 2.50
CA MET A 286 5.97 2.15 1.81
C MET A 286 6.99 2.98 2.59
N VAL A 287 8.04 3.47 1.91
CA VAL A 287 9.03 4.35 2.55
C VAL A 287 9.40 5.50 1.61
N PHE A 288 9.37 6.71 2.16
CA PHE A 288 9.76 7.95 1.49
C PHE A 288 11.28 8.07 1.35
N ILE A 289 11.93 7.17 0.60
CA ILE A 289 13.39 7.08 0.40
C ILE A 289 14.05 6.22 1.48
N ILE A 290 14.56 5.06 1.05
CA ILE A 290 15.61 4.34 1.77
C ILE A 290 16.81 4.24 0.83
N SER A 291 17.90 4.85 1.29
CA SER A 291 19.28 4.72 0.81
C SER A 291 19.72 5.72 -0.26
N ASP A 292 20.86 6.39 0.03
CA ASP A 292 21.73 7.14 -0.90
C ASP A 292 22.26 6.31 -2.10
N LEU A 293 21.69 5.13 -2.34
CA LEU A 293 22.11 4.13 -3.31
C LEU A 293 21.44 4.33 -4.68
N PHE A 294 20.25 4.92 -4.71
CA PHE A 294 19.50 5.21 -5.92
C PHE A 294 19.28 6.72 -6.06
N PRO A 295 19.25 7.25 -7.30
CA PRO A 295 18.94 8.66 -7.52
C PRO A 295 17.54 9.00 -6.99
N GLU A 296 17.35 10.24 -6.54
CA GLU A 296 16.03 10.72 -6.15
C GLU A 296 15.06 10.63 -7.32
N SER A 297 13.83 10.21 -7.03
CA SER A 297 12.76 10.21 -8.01
C SER A 297 12.40 11.65 -8.37
N SER A 298 12.18 11.92 -9.66
CA SER A 298 11.54 13.16 -10.10
C SER A 298 10.05 13.22 -9.75
N TRP A 299 9.47 12.07 -9.36
CA TRP A 299 8.06 11.89 -9.04
C TRP A 299 7.86 11.90 -7.52
N LYS A 300 6.81 12.57 -7.03
CA LYS A 300 6.51 12.71 -5.58
C LYS A 300 5.90 11.45 -4.95
N ASP A 301 5.80 10.35 -5.68
CA ASP A 301 5.23 9.11 -5.19
C ASP A 301 6.23 8.35 -4.30
N PRO A 302 5.77 7.76 -3.19
CA PRO A 302 6.63 6.96 -2.32
C PRO A 302 6.99 5.63 -2.96
N ASP A 303 8.22 5.18 -2.71
CA ASP A 303 8.69 3.87 -3.17
C ASP A 303 8.11 2.74 -2.30
N ILE A 304 7.85 1.58 -2.92
CA ILE A 304 7.37 0.37 -2.23
C ILE A 304 8.53 -0.60 -2.06
N ASN A 305 8.89 -0.92 -0.82
CA ASN A 305 10.02 -1.81 -0.52
C ASN A 305 9.54 -3.20 -0.14
N PHE A 306 9.99 -4.21 -0.88
CA PHE A 306 9.83 -5.63 -0.57
C PHE A 306 11.05 -6.13 0.19
N PHE A 307 10.83 -6.67 1.39
CA PHE A 307 11.89 -7.18 2.24
C PHE A 307 11.95 -8.70 2.19
N TYR A 308 13.14 -9.22 1.89
CA TYR A 308 13.41 -10.65 1.87
C TYR A 308 14.62 -11.00 2.73
N ARG A 309 14.67 -12.26 3.16
CA ARG A 309 15.78 -12.80 3.95
C ARG A 309 16.18 -14.17 3.43
N SER A 310 17.48 -14.44 3.40
CA SER A 310 18.04 -15.78 3.31
C SER A 310 18.75 -16.09 4.63
N PRO A 311 18.35 -17.14 5.37
CA PRO A 311 18.92 -17.45 6.68
C PRO A 311 20.32 -18.09 6.60
N GLN A 312 20.77 -18.49 5.40
CA GLN A 312 22.03 -19.20 5.20
C GLN A 312 23.22 -18.34 5.63
N PRO A 313 23.94 -18.69 6.71
CA PRO A 313 25.07 -17.92 7.18
C PRO A 313 26.26 -18.08 6.22
N THR A 314 27.05 -17.02 6.08
CA THR A 314 28.27 -17.04 5.28
C THR A 314 29.45 -16.53 6.10
N ALA A 315 30.68 -16.71 5.60
CA ALA A 315 31.89 -16.27 6.28
C ALA A 315 31.87 -14.78 6.66
N SER A 316 31.18 -13.94 5.86
CA SER A 316 31.03 -12.50 6.11
C SER A 316 29.72 -12.13 6.80
N CYS A 317 28.67 -12.95 6.65
CA CYS A 317 27.32 -12.64 7.13
C CYS A 317 26.81 -13.75 8.04
N LEU A 318 27.10 -13.62 9.35
CA LEU A 318 26.74 -14.63 10.36
C LEU A 318 25.22 -14.79 10.53
N ASN A 319 24.46 -13.73 10.28
CA ASN A 319 23.01 -13.71 10.44
C ASN A 319 22.26 -14.04 9.14
N GLY A 320 22.97 -14.46 8.09
CA GLY A 320 22.43 -14.62 6.74
C GLY A 320 22.43 -13.31 5.94
N ARG A 321 21.71 -13.31 4.82
CA ARG A 321 21.63 -12.20 3.86
C ARG A 321 20.24 -11.59 3.85
N SER A 322 20.16 -10.30 3.53
CA SER A 322 18.92 -9.57 3.31
C SER A 322 18.89 -8.99 1.90
N THR A 323 17.72 -9.05 1.28
CA THR A 323 17.50 -8.48 -0.05
C THR A 323 16.32 -7.53 0.03
N VAL A 324 16.50 -6.31 -0.49
CA VAL A 324 15.46 -5.29 -0.61
C VAL A 324 15.23 -5.00 -2.08
N VAL A 325 14.00 -5.21 -2.53
CA VAL A 325 13.58 -4.82 -3.89
C VAL A 325 12.67 -3.60 -3.76
N THR A 326 13.14 -2.47 -4.27
CA THR A 326 12.45 -1.18 -4.25
C THR A 326 11.70 -0.99 -5.56
N LEU A 327 10.37 -0.92 -5.50
CA LEU A 327 9.54 -0.56 -6.65
C LEU A 327 9.34 0.94 -6.69
N ARG A 328 9.54 1.52 -7.87
CA ARG A 328 9.37 2.95 -8.12
C ARG A 328 8.40 3.19 -9.26
N CYS A 329 7.42 4.05 -9.01
CA CYS A 329 6.49 4.50 -10.03
C CYS A 329 7.23 5.32 -11.10
N ASN A 330 7.13 4.87 -12.35
CA ASN A 330 7.51 5.68 -13.50
C ASN A 330 6.51 5.44 -14.65
N PRO A 331 5.59 6.38 -14.92
CA PRO A 331 4.55 6.21 -15.93
C PRO A 331 5.07 6.14 -17.37
N GLU A 332 6.31 6.57 -17.62
CA GLU A 332 6.93 6.52 -18.95
C GLU A 332 7.54 5.13 -19.26
N LYS A 333 7.77 4.30 -18.25
CA LYS A 333 8.30 2.95 -18.41
C LYS A 333 7.21 1.95 -18.82
N SER A 334 7.62 0.78 -19.28
CA SER A 334 6.70 -0.33 -19.57
C SER A 334 6.03 -0.85 -18.29
N ALA A 335 4.90 -1.56 -18.43
CA ALA A 335 4.21 -2.21 -17.31
C ALA A 335 5.06 -3.28 -16.60
N ARG A 336 6.02 -3.89 -17.30
CA ARG A 336 7.03 -4.77 -16.69
C ARG A 336 8.21 -4.01 -16.08
N GLY A 337 8.37 -2.75 -16.44
CA GLY A 337 9.43 -1.90 -15.96
C GLY A 337 10.84 -2.30 -16.41
N GLU A 338 11.81 -1.69 -15.75
CA GLU A 338 13.24 -1.93 -15.90
C GLU A 338 13.85 -2.16 -14.51
N LEU A 339 14.64 -3.23 -14.39
CA LEU A 339 15.33 -3.60 -13.16
C LEU A 339 16.77 -3.09 -13.20
N THR A 340 17.22 -2.45 -12.12
CA THR A 340 18.56 -1.84 -12.01
C THR A 340 19.19 -2.12 -10.65
N VAL A 341 20.53 -2.04 -10.60
CA VAL A 341 21.33 -2.14 -9.37
C VAL A 341 21.91 -0.76 -9.01
N PRO A 342 22.27 -0.51 -7.74
CA PRO A 342 22.87 0.74 -7.31
C PRO A 342 24.15 1.08 -8.09
N SER A 343 24.28 2.34 -8.52
CA SER A 343 25.49 2.81 -9.23
C SER A 343 26.74 2.73 -8.36
N LYS A 344 26.61 2.98 -7.05
CA LYS A 344 27.69 2.86 -6.06
C LYS A 344 28.13 1.40 -5.86
N CYS A 345 27.23 0.44 -6.09
CA CYS A 345 27.44 -0.97 -5.77
C CYS A 345 27.00 -1.86 -6.94
N PRO A 346 27.82 -1.95 -8.00
CA PRO A 346 27.47 -2.65 -9.24
C PRO A 346 27.40 -4.17 -9.09
N ALA A 347 27.75 -4.72 -7.93
CA ALA A 347 27.53 -6.13 -7.59
C ALA A 347 26.14 -6.38 -6.96
N GLY A 348 25.29 -5.35 -6.84
CA GLY A 348 24.02 -5.41 -6.12
C GLY A 348 24.14 -5.26 -4.60
N THR A 349 25.36 -5.33 -4.06
CA THR A 349 25.67 -5.21 -2.63
C THR A 349 26.98 -4.44 -2.42
N CYS A 350 27.08 -3.72 -1.30
CA CYS A 350 28.29 -2.99 -0.90
C CYS A 350 29.08 -3.71 0.20
N ASN A 351 28.42 -4.56 1.00
CA ASN A 351 28.98 -5.25 2.17
C ASN A 351 28.94 -6.78 2.03
N GLY A 352 28.31 -7.32 0.98
CA GLY A 352 28.16 -8.76 0.76
C GLY A 352 26.96 -9.41 1.49
N CYS A 353 26.27 -8.64 2.33
CA CYS A 353 25.16 -9.14 3.18
C CYS A 353 23.81 -8.54 2.82
N GLU A 354 23.78 -7.25 2.44
CA GLU A 354 22.59 -6.53 2.02
C GLU A 354 22.61 -6.30 0.51
N PHE A 355 21.57 -6.80 -0.17
CA PHE A 355 21.37 -6.64 -1.59
C PHE A 355 20.23 -5.66 -1.86
N HIS A 356 20.44 -4.73 -2.77
CA HIS A 356 19.45 -3.71 -3.14
C HIS A 356 19.21 -3.73 -4.63
N PHE A 357 17.93 -3.71 -5.02
CA PHE A 357 17.49 -3.64 -6.41
C PHE A 357 16.42 -2.57 -6.56
N LEU A 358 16.47 -1.82 -7.66
CA LEU A 358 15.45 -0.84 -8.02
C LEU A 358 14.71 -1.32 -9.26
N TRP A 359 13.39 -1.44 -9.16
CA TRP A 359 12.53 -1.83 -10.26
C TRP A 359 11.57 -0.68 -10.59
N GLU A 360 11.88 0.04 -11.67
CA GLU A 360 11.09 1.18 -12.11
C GLU A 360 10.03 0.71 -13.12
N SER A 361 8.75 0.93 -12.83
CA SER A 361 7.65 0.45 -13.68
C SER A 361 6.44 1.37 -13.64
N SER A 362 5.66 1.38 -14.73
CA SER A 362 4.36 2.05 -14.73
C SER A 362 3.34 1.34 -13.82
N SER A 363 3.54 0.05 -13.54
CA SER A 363 2.68 -0.75 -12.66
C SER A 363 2.96 -0.53 -11.17
N ALA A 364 4.10 0.10 -10.84
CA ALA A 364 4.41 0.53 -9.48
C ALA A 364 3.72 1.86 -9.12
N CYS A 365 2.94 2.43 -10.04
CA CYS A 365 2.12 3.63 -9.80
C CYS A 365 0.75 3.25 -9.23
N PRO A 366 0.11 4.15 -8.44
CA PRO A 366 -1.22 3.92 -7.92
C PRO A 366 -2.28 3.86 -9.03
N LEU A 367 -3.38 3.16 -8.77
CA LEU A 367 -4.55 3.13 -9.64
C LEU A 367 -5.24 4.50 -9.67
N CYS A 368 -5.66 4.95 -10.86
CA CYS A 368 -6.37 6.23 -10.99
C CYS A 368 -7.75 6.18 -10.33
N THR A 369 -8.05 7.21 -9.54
CA THR A 369 -9.35 7.44 -8.91
C THR A 369 -10.02 8.71 -9.45
N GLU A 370 -11.28 8.95 -9.10
CA GLU A 370 -12.05 10.13 -9.57
C GLU A 370 -11.44 11.46 -9.13
N THR A 371 -10.61 11.46 -8.08
CA THR A 371 -9.86 12.63 -7.60
C THR A 371 -8.68 13.02 -8.49
N ASP A 372 -8.28 12.16 -9.43
CA ASP A 372 -7.09 12.37 -10.26
C ASP A 372 -7.39 13.08 -11.58
N TYR A 373 -8.67 13.32 -11.91
CA TYR A 373 -9.09 14.13 -13.03
C TYR A 373 -10.03 15.26 -12.58
N HIS A 374 -10.06 16.33 -13.36
CA HIS A 374 -10.99 17.45 -13.16
C HIS A 374 -11.76 17.73 -14.46
N SER A 375 -12.92 18.36 -14.33
CA SER A 375 -13.73 18.79 -15.46
C SER A 375 -13.41 20.21 -15.86
N ILE A 376 -13.28 20.44 -17.16
CA ILE A 376 -13.14 21.74 -17.80
C ILE A 376 -14.42 21.99 -18.60
N GLU A 377 -15.15 23.03 -18.21
CA GLU A 377 -16.34 23.46 -18.92
C GLU A 377 -15.96 24.24 -20.19
N GLY A 378 -16.45 23.80 -21.35
CA GLY A 378 -16.27 24.47 -22.62
C GLY A 378 -17.17 25.68 -22.79
N ALA A 379 -16.91 26.46 -23.84
CA ALA A 379 -17.76 27.59 -24.21
C ALA A 379 -19.10 27.12 -24.79
N CYS A 380 -20.17 27.85 -24.47
CA CYS A 380 -21.51 27.61 -25.00
C CYS A 380 -21.61 27.98 -26.48
N LYS A 381 -21.78 26.98 -27.35
CA LYS A 381 -21.91 27.18 -28.80
C LYS A 381 -23.22 26.58 -29.29
N GLY A 382 -24.08 27.41 -29.87
CA GLY A 382 -25.35 26.94 -30.47
C GLY A 382 -26.34 26.31 -29.47
N GLY A 383 -26.29 26.71 -28.19
CA GLY A 383 -27.19 26.18 -27.14
C GLY A 383 -26.69 24.92 -26.44
N VAL A 384 -25.48 24.46 -26.77
CA VAL A 384 -24.83 23.28 -26.19
C VAL A 384 -23.49 23.71 -25.55
N GLN A 385 -23.27 23.29 -24.31
CA GLN A 385 -22.03 23.44 -23.57
C GLN A 385 -21.41 22.06 -23.38
N ASP A 386 -20.16 21.95 -23.81
CA ASP A 386 -19.40 20.72 -23.76
C ASP A 386 -18.50 20.69 -22.53
N THR A 387 -18.62 19.69 -21.67
CA THR A 387 -17.72 19.48 -20.52
C THR A 387 -16.71 18.39 -20.87
N LEU A 388 -15.43 18.75 -20.78
CA LEU A 388 -14.30 17.87 -21.04
C LEU A 388 -13.67 17.46 -19.71
N TYR A 389 -13.26 16.20 -19.57
CA TYR A 389 -12.51 15.74 -18.40
C TYR A 389 -11.04 15.65 -18.77
N VAL A 390 -10.15 16.12 -17.89
CA VAL A 390 -8.69 16.13 -18.09
C VAL A 390 -8.00 15.65 -16.83
N TRP A 391 -6.94 14.85 -16.97
CA TRP A 391 -6.12 14.40 -15.85
C TRP A 391 -5.42 15.59 -15.18
N ASN A 392 -5.20 15.50 -13.87
CA ASN A 392 -4.36 16.45 -13.15
C ASN A 392 -2.90 16.29 -13.60
N GLU A 393 -2.21 17.41 -13.83
CA GLU A 393 -0.78 17.41 -14.18
C GLU A 393 0.08 17.66 -12.93
N PRO A 394 1.13 16.84 -12.67
CA PRO A 394 1.53 15.64 -13.40
C PRO A 394 0.58 14.44 -13.16
N LYS A 395 0.45 13.56 -14.16
CA LYS A 395 -0.33 12.32 -14.02
C LYS A 395 0.48 11.27 -13.28
N PHE A 396 0.15 11.03 -12.02
CA PHE A 396 0.86 10.08 -11.14
C PHE A 396 0.25 8.66 -11.11
N CYS A 397 -0.93 8.46 -11.70
CA CYS A 397 -1.65 7.19 -11.63
C CYS A 397 -1.65 6.44 -12.98
N THR A 398 -1.73 5.12 -12.92
CA THR A 398 -1.89 4.26 -14.11
C THR A 398 -3.02 3.25 -13.90
N LYS A 399 -3.73 2.89 -14.97
CA LYS A 399 -4.95 2.04 -14.91
C LYS A 399 -6.00 2.60 -13.93
N GLY A 400 -6.98 1.78 -13.53
CA GLY A 400 -8.08 2.22 -12.66
C GLY A 400 -9.24 2.80 -13.45
N VAL A 401 -9.80 3.91 -12.98
CA VAL A 401 -10.95 4.56 -13.61
C VAL A 401 -10.52 5.18 -14.96
N PRO A 402 -11.20 4.85 -16.09
CA PRO A 402 -10.90 5.50 -17.36
C PRO A 402 -11.36 6.96 -17.33
N LEU A 403 -10.71 7.82 -18.12
CA LEU A 403 -11.13 9.20 -18.27
C LEU A 403 -12.56 9.23 -18.82
N PRO A 404 -13.52 9.91 -18.16
CA PRO A 404 -14.90 9.93 -18.62
C PRO A 404 -15.04 10.53 -20.01
N ASN A 405 -16.02 10.04 -20.77
CA ASN A 405 -16.36 10.61 -22.07
C ASN A 405 -16.88 12.04 -21.92
N LYS A 406 -16.66 12.85 -22.95
CA LYS A 406 -17.19 14.21 -23.07
C LYS A 406 -18.71 14.21 -22.84
N THR A 407 -19.18 15.08 -21.96
CA THR A 407 -20.60 15.29 -21.69
C THR A 407 -21.06 16.62 -22.31
N SER A 408 -22.30 16.67 -22.82
CA SER A 408 -22.87 17.88 -23.43
C SER A 408 -24.15 18.27 -22.70
N ALA A 409 -24.20 19.48 -22.16
CA ALA A 409 -25.36 20.05 -21.47
C ALA A 409 -25.97 21.20 -22.28
N HIS A 410 -27.26 21.45 -22.08
CA HIS A 410 -27.92 22.63 -22.67
C HIS A 410 -27.49 23.90 -21.95
N CYS A 411 -27.21 24.95 -22.72
CA CYS A 411 -26.72 26.22 -22.19
C CYS A 411 -27.33 27.41 -22.94
N GLU A 412 -27.55 28.52 -22.23
CA GLU A 412 -27.96 29.79 -22.84
C GLU A 412 -26.78 30.75 -22.97
N VAL A 413 -26.44 31.13 -24.22
CA VAL A 413 -25.31 32.03 -24.56
C VAL A 413 -25.49 33.45 -24.00
N VAL A 414 -26.75 33.86 -23.78
CA VAL A 414 -27.09 35.21 -23.28
C VAL A 414 -28.12 35.03 -22.18
N SER A 415 -27.76 35.42 -20.95
CA SER A 415 -28.71 35.34 -19.83
C SER A 415 -29.96 36.14 -20.15
N LEU A 416 -31.11 35.61 -19.72
CA LEU A 416 -32.43 36.24 -19.89
C LEU A 416 -32.43 37.71 -19.43
N TRP A 417 -31.64 38.03 -18.41
CA TRP A 417 -31.44 39.38 -17.87
C TRP A 417 -30.75 40.35 -18.84
N VAL A 418 -29.77 39.88 -19.63
CA VAL A 418 -29.11 40.72 -20.65
C VAL A 418 -30.06 41.01 -21.80
N LYS A 419 -30.87 40.04 -22.22
CA LYS A 419 -31.92 40.27 -23.24
C LYS A 419 -32.96 41.27 -22.75
N ALA A 420 -33.40 41.15 -21.49
CA ALA A 420 -34.32 42.11 -20.87
C ALA A 420 -33.71 43.51 -20.75
N GLY A 421 -32.42 43.61 -20.43
CA GLY A 421 -31.68 44.88 -20.37
C GLY A 421 -31.58 45.59 -21.71
N ILE A 422 -31.26 44.86 -22.80
CA ILE A 422 -31.22 45.43 -24.16
C ILE A 422 -32.62 45.87 -24.61
N GLY A 423 -33.65 45.06 -24.34
CA GLY A 423 -35.04 45.41 -24.64
C GLY A 423 -35.51 46.66 -23.88
N GLY A 424 -35.22 46.74 -22.58
CA GLY A 424 -35.54 47.91 -21.75
C GLY A 424 -34.80 49.17 -22.20
N GLY A 425 -33.51 49.05 -22.52
CA GLY A 425 -32.71 50.17 -23.03
C GLY A 425 -33.23 50.71 -24.36
N ALA A 426 -33.56 49.83 -25.31
CA ALA A 426 -34.14 50.22 -26.59
C ALA A 426 -35.51 50.92 -26.41
N PHE A 427 -36.36 50.41 -25.53
CA PHE A 427 -37.66 51.01 -25.24
C PHE A 427 -37.53 52.42 -24.64
N MET A 428 -36.60 52.61 -23.68
CA MET A 428 -36.33 53.92 -23.08
C MET A 428 -35.76 54.92 -24.09
N ALA A 429 -34.88 54.48 -24.99
CA ALA A 429 -34.34 55.33 -26.05
C ALA A 429 -35.45 55.81 -27.00
N VAL A 430 -36.35 54.92 -27.42
CA VAL A 430 -37.50 55.28 -28.26
C VAL A 430 -38.43 56.26 -27.54
N LEU A 431 -38.72 56.03 -26.26
CA LEU A 431 -39.51 56.96 -25.44
C LEU A 431 -38.90 58.36 -25.38
N LEU A 432 -37.58 58.46 -25.18
CA LEU A 432 -36.88 59.75 -25.16
C LEU A 432 -36.95 60.46 -26.52
N VAL A 433 -36.82 59.73 -27.64
CA VAL A 433 -37.00 60.30 -28.99
C VAL A 433 -38.43 60.78 -29.21
N CYS A 434 -39.45 60.01 -28.79
CA CYS A 434 -40.84 60.44 -28.88
C CYS A 434 -41.13 61.69 -28.03
N LEU A 435 -40.60 61.75 -26.81
CA LEU A 435 -40.75 62.90 -25.92
C LEU A 435 -40.06 64.14 -26.46
N THR A 436 -38.83 64.01 -26.97
CA THR A 436 -38.12 65.13 -27.62
C THR A 436 -38.86 65.62 -28.86
N CYS A 437 -39.36 64.73 -29.73
CA CYS A 437 -40.22 65.13 -30.85
C CYS A 437 -41.52 65.81 -30.40
N TYR A 438 -42.15 65.32 -29.32
CA TYR A 438 -43.35 65.92 -28.74
C TYR A 438 -43.09 67.33 -28.23
N PHE A 439 -42.01 67.53 -27.45
CA PHE A 439 -41.61 68.85 -26.97
C PHE A 439 -41.23 69.78 -28.11
N TRP A 440 -40.53 69.29 -29.13
CA TRP A 440 -40.17 70.09 -30.31
C TRP A 440 -41.41 70.58 -31.07
N LYS A 441 -42.41 69.70 -31.26
CA LYS A 441 -43.70 70.05 -31.87
C LYS A 441 -44.51 71.04 -31.00
N LYS A 442 -44.47 70.87 -29.68
CA LYS A 442 -45.15 71.77 -28.73
C LYS A 442 -44.48 73.15 -28.67
N ASN A 443 -43.15 73.20 -28.77
CA ASN A 443 -42.37 74.45 -28.74
C ASN A 443 -42.58 75.28 -30.01
N LYS A 444 -42.64 74.64 -31.19
CA LYS A 444 -43.06 75.32 -32.44
C LYS A 444 -44.48 75.91 -32.35
N ARG A 445 -45.38 75.28 -31.60
CA ARG A 445 -46.75 75.78 -31.39
C ARG A 445 -46.79 77.02 -30.47
N LEU A 446 -45.79 77.19 -29.60
CA LEU A 446 -45.64 78.37 -28.75
C LEU A 446 -45.04 79.55 -29.53
N GLU A 447 -44.02 79.35 -30.38
CA GLU A 447 -43.49 80.42 -31.23
C GLU A 447 -44.54 81.05 -32.16
N TYR A 448 -45.48 80.24 -32.68
CA TYR A 448 -46.60 80.74 -33.50
C TYR A 448 -47.57 81.64 -32.71
N LYS A 449 -47.59 81.56 -31.37
CA LYS A 449 -48.44 82.41 -30.51
C LYS A 449 -47.72 83.66 -30.00
N TYR A 450 -46.40 83.67 -29.88
CA TYR A 450 -45.63 84.85 -29.48
C TYR A 450 -45.35 85.83 -30.63
N SER A 451 -45.31 85.38 -31.89
CA SER A 451 -45.14 86.31 -33.04
C SER A 451 -46.38 87.16 -33.35
N ARG A 452 -47.57 86.78 -32.83
CA ARG A 452 -48.83 87.49 -33.08
C ARG A 452 -49.18 88.56 -32.03
N LEU A 453 -48.38 88.70 -30.96
CA LEU A 453 -48.56 89.73 -29.93
C LEU A 453 -47.50 90.84 -29.97
N VAL A 454 -46.42 90.67 -30.73
CA VAL A 454 -45.35 91.68 -30.86
C VAL A 454 -45.57 92.64 -32.05
N MET A 455 -46.67 92.50 -32.80
CA MET A 455 -47.00 93.37 -33.94
C MET A 455 -48.13 94.40 -33.69
N SER A 456 -48.66 94.52 -32.46
CA SER A 456 -49.77 95.44 -32.13
C SER A 456 -49.53 96.41 -30.96
N ALA A 457 -48.31 96.48 -30.42
CA ALA A 457 -48.00 97.28 -29.23
C ALA A 457 -46.92 98.34 -29.49
N ASN A 458 -46.97 99.02 -30.64
CA ASN A 458 -46.01 100.08 -30.97
C ASN A 458 -46.68 101.26 -31.71
N LYS A 459 -47.70 101.86 -31.09
CA LYS A 459 -48.20 103.18 -31.49
C LYS A 459 -48.82 103.91 -30.29
N ASP A 460 -48.37 105.14 -30.12
CA ASP A 460 -48.85 106.22 -29.26
C ASP A 460 -48.17 106.41 -27.90
N CYS A 461 -47.10 107.20 -27.96
CA CYS A 461 -46.62 108.07 -26.89
C CYS A 461 -47.61 109.24 -26.69
N GLU A 462 -47.94 109.56 -25.43
CA GLU A 462 -48.01 110.95 -24.95
C GLU A 462 -47.93 110.97 -23.41
N LEU A 463 -47.02 111.79 -22.89
CA LEU A 463 -46.76 112.13 -21.47
C LEU A 463 -47.40 113.50 -21.20
N PRO A 464 -47.80 113.90 -19.96
CA PRO A 464 -46.78 114.32 -18.97
C PRO A 464 -47.11 114.24 -17.46
N ALA A 465 -46.05 114.52 -16.68
CA ALA A 465 -45.93 115.11 -15.32
C ALA A 465 -46.52 114.32 -14.11
N ALA A 466 -45.70 113.67 -13.27
CA ALA A 466 -44.81 114.19 -12.21
C ALA A 466 -45.57 114.64 -10.93
N ASP A 467 -45.35 113.96 -9.79
CA ASP A 467 -44.58 114.51 -8.67
C ASP A 467 -44.31 113.52 -7.51
N SER A 468 -43.04 113.50 -7.09
CA SER A 468 -42.44 113.46 -5.75
C SER A 468 -43.01 112.67 -4.55
N CYS A 469 -42.15 111.74 -4.06
CA CYS A 469 -41.63 111.52 -2.68
C CYS A 469 -42.50 111.25 -1.43
N ALA A 470 -41.96 110.30 -0.63
CA ALA A 470 -41.79 110.27 0.84
C ALA A 470 -42.81 109.50 1.73
N LEU A 471 -42.34 108.31 2.16
CA LEU A 471 -42.09 107.83 3.54
C LEU A 471 -43.08 108.09 4.71
N ALA A 472 -43.21 107.01 5.52
CA ALA A 472 -43.44 106.91 6.98
C ALA A 472 -44.90 107.11 7.47
N GLU A 473 -45.54 106.09 8.04
CA GLU A 473 -45.52 105.64 9.45
C GLU A 473 -46.83 106.03 10.16
N GLY A 474 -47.24 105.24 11.15
CA GLY A 474 -48.34 105.54 12.07
C GLY A 474 -49.66 104.85 11.68
N GLU A 475 -49.95 103.63 12.13
CA GLU A 475 -50.37 103.25 13.50
C GLU A 475 -51.74 103.79 13.91
N GLY A 476 -52.52 102.90 14.54
CA GLY A 476 -53.63 103.25 15.43
C GLY A 476 -54.98 102.92 14.84
N GLU A 477 -55.49 101.70 15.05
CA GLU A 477 -56.42 101.36 16.17
C GLU A 477 -57.87 101.53 15.67
N GLU A 478 -58.82 100.62 15.90
CA GLU A 478 -59.18 99.85 17.10
C GLU A 478 -59.73 98.47 16.62
N ASN A 479 -59.29 97.32 17.17
CA ASN A 479 -59.80 96.61 18.37
C ASN A 479 -61.32 96.33 18.27
N GLU A 480 -61.86 95.12 18.52
CA GLU A 480 -61.63 94.14 19.60
C GLU A 480 -61.94 92.71 19.04
N ASP A 481 -61.08 91.71 19.25
CA ASP A 481 -61.04 90.70 20.34
C ASP A 481 -62.23 89.69 20.29
N ASP A 482 -62.09 88.37 20.52
CA ASP A 482 -61.13 87.70 21.38
C ASP A 482 -61.11 86.15 21.22
N VAL A 483 -60.04 85.58 21.78
CA VAL A 483 -59.80 84.21 22.30
C VAL A 483 -59.06 83.17 21.45
N VAL A 484 -57.77 83.14 21.79
CA VAL A 484 -56.65 82.23 21.53
C VAL A 484 -56.70 80.99 22.45
N TYR A 485 -56.21 79.82 22.01
CA TYR A 485 -55.02 79.15 22.58
C TYR A 485 -54.59 77.89 21.82
N SER A 486 -53.32 77.58 22.04
CA SER A 486 -52.36 76.84 21.24
C SER A 486 -52.27 75.33 21.51
N ASN A 487 -51.52 74.68 20.61
CA ASN A 487 -50.73 73.45 20.74
C ASN A 487 -51.40 72.07 20.72
N THR A 488 -50.94 71.26 19.76
CA THR A 488 -50.64 69.80 19.71
C THR A 488 -51.18 68.89 20.83
N PRO A 489 -51.55 67.59 20.61
CA PRO A 489 -51.04 66.66 19.56
C PRO A 489 -52.14 65.77 18.90
N SER A 490 -51.78 64.99 17.87
CA SER A 490 -52.69 64.03 17.22
C SER A 490 -52.45 62.60 17.70
N LEU A 491 -53.46 62.00 18.34
CA LEU A 491 -53.57 60.56 18.55
C LEU A 491 -54.96 60.08 18.12
N LEU A 492 -54.93 58.99 17.34
CA LEU A 492 -55.82 57.85 17.41
C LEU A 492 -57.35 58.07 17.48
N GLY A 493 -58.01 57.45 16.51
CA GLY A 493 -58.75 56.25 16.87
C GLY A 493 -60.20 56.20 16.41
N LYS A 494 -60.50 55.14 15.63
CA LYS A 494 -61.68 54.25 15.71
C LYS A 494 -61.72 53.45 14.38
N LEU A 495 -61.79 52.11 14.30
CA LEU A 495 -62.11 50.98 15.20
C LEU A 495 -61.41 49.71 14.64
N LYS A 496 -60.72 48.85 15.42
CA LYS A 496 -61.20 47.59 16.08
C LYS A 496 -61.96 46.65 15.10
N ALA A 497 -61.64 45.35 14.92
CA ALA A 497 -61.24 44.35 15.91
C ALA A 497 -60.77 42.97 15.29
N ILE A 498 -59.98 42.20 16.09
CA ILE A 498 -59.85 40.71 16.18
C ILE A 498 -59.06 40.01 15.04
N ALA A 499 -58.05 39.14 15.22
CA ALA A 499 -57.51 38.33 16.34
C ALA A 499 -56.01 37.96 16.11
N SER A 500 -55.31 37.73 17.23
CA SER A 500 -54.15 36.84 17.51
C SER A 500 -53.48 36.09 16.33
N LYS A 501 -52.15 35.89 16.28
CA LYS A 501 -51.32 35.28 17.34
C LYS A 501 -49.83 35.31 16.92
N THR A 502 -48.94 35.66 17.88
CA THR A 502 -47.54 35.21 18.11
C THR A 502 -46.56 35.23 16.92
N ASP A 503 -45.66 36.22 16.92
CA ASP A 503 -44.29 36.21 17.49
C ASP A 503 -43.31 35.85 16.36
N GLY A 504 -42.47 36.76 15.87
CA GLY A 504 -41.64 37.71 16.62
C GLY A 504 -40.36 36.96 17.03
N ASP A 505 -39.16 37.49 16.88
CA ASP A 505 -38.66 38.72 16.32
C ASP A 505 -37.17 38.40 16.08
N ASN A 506 -36.63 38.71 14.91
CA ASN A 506 -36.00 39.99 14.62
C ASN A 506 -34.51 39.99 15.00
N SER A 507 -33.74 39.92 13.93
CA SER A 507 -32.42 40.48 13.77
C SER A 507 -32.37 41.96 14.12
N GLU A 508 -31.35 42.37 14.87
CA GLU A 508 -30.74 43.70 14.80
C GLU A 508 -29.25 43.49 15.09
N SER A 509 -28.24 43.96 14.35
CA SER A 509 -27.94 45.21 13.64
C SER A 509 -26.68 45.83 14.27
N VAL A 510 -26.09 46.80 13.55
CA VAL A 510 -25.14 47.85 14.00
C VAL A 510 -23.63 47.68 13.69
N GLN A 511 -23.26 48.32 12.56
CA GLN A 511 -22.24 49.37 12.31
C GLN A 511 -20.73 49.19 12.61
N LEU A 512 -19.96 49.39 11.51
CA LEU A 512 -18.76 50.24 11.28
C LEU A 512 -18.26 51.05 12.51
N LYS A 513 -16.96 51.18 12.83
CA LYS A 513 -15.78 51.48 12.00
C LYS A 513 -14.50 51.46 12.91
N SER A 514 -13.34 51.12 12.33
CA SER A 514 -12.00 51.71 12.58
C SER A 514 -11.32 51.64 13.98
N SER A 515 -10.18 50.93 14.11
CA SER A 515 -8.80 51.47 14.25
C SER A 515 -7.83 50.55 15.05
N GLN A 516 -6.69 50.25 14.41
CA GLN A 516 -5.32 50.02 14.94
C GLN A 516 -5.01 49.11 16.17
N SER A 517 -4.04 48.22 15.92
CA SER A 517 -2.77 47.99 16.68
C SER A 517 -2.79 47.52 18.15
N GLU A 518 -2.38 46.27 18.40
CA GLU A 518 -1.11 45.88 19.06
C GLU A 518 -1.03 44.36 19.36
N ARG A 519 0.03 43.72 18.85
CA ARG A 519 1.09 42.96 19.55
C ARG A 519 0.78 41.99 20.75
N TRP A 520 1.34 40.77 20.60
CA TRP A 520 1.72 39.73 21.60
C TRP A 520 0.57 38.92 22.27
N VAL A 521 0.66 37.69 22.80
CA VAL A 521 1.58 36.53 22.87
C VAL A 521 0.80 35.38 23.53
N TRP A 522 1.01 34.15 23.03
CA TRP A 522 0.91 32.82 23.66
C TRP A 522 -0.27 32.40 24.55
N GLY A 523 -0.81 31.23 24.19
CA GLY A 523 -1.39 30.21 25.06
C GLY A 523 -1.07 28.85 24.45
#